data_AF-A0A3F2RUZ3-F1
#
_entry.id   AF-A0A3F2RUZ3-F1
#
_cell.length_a   1.000
_cell.length_b   1.000
_cell.length_c   1.000
_cell.angle_alpha   90.00
_cell.angle_beta   90.00
_cell.angle_gamma   90.00
#
_symmetry.space_group_name_H-M   'P 1'
#
loop_
_entity.id
_entity.type
_entity.pdbx_description
1 polymer ?
#
loop_
_entity_poly.entity_id
_entity_poly.type
_entity_poly.pdbx_seq_one_letter_code
_entity_poly.pdbx_strand_id
1 'polypeptide(L)'
;MPTSSTRRNVNRARCRMPECGKFAQTRGLCKAHGGGSRCRDPQCHKLAQSRGLCIAHGGGRRCAFDGCSKLAQSKGFCISHGGGRRCHVADCDKFAQVRGHCKSHSKLLGNAAWPPSA
;
A
#
# COMPACT_ATOMS: atom_id res chain seq x y z
N MET A 1 2.87 -1.37 -36.64
CA MET A 1 2.29 -0.26 -35.84
C MET A 1 2.75 -0.43 -34.39
N PRO A 2 3.68 0.38 -33.86
CA PRO A 2 4.16 0.25 -32.49
C PRO A 2 3.11 0.77 -31.50
N THR A 3 2.86 -0.01 -30.46
CA THR A 3 1.87 0.25 -29.40
C THR A 3 2.38 1.31 -28.43
N SER A 4 1.88 2.54 -28.51
CA SER A 4 2.18 3.61 -27.54
C SER A 4 1.46 3.37 -26.22
N SER A 5 1.99 2.46 -25.41
CA SER A 5 1.65 2.32 -24.00
C SER A 5 2.72 3.03 -23.14
N THR A 6 2.27 3.70 -22.08
CA THR A 6 3.02 4.47 -21.06
C THR A 6 3.60 5.83 -21.45
N ARG A 7 2.82 6.89 -21.18
CA ARG A 7 3.33 8.21 -20.76
C ARG A 7 4.19 8.04 -19.49
N ARG A 8 5.47 7.74 -19.66
CA ARG A 8 6.47 7.85 -18.59
C ARG A 8 6.69 9.34 -18.32
N ASN A 9 6.22 9.83 -17.18
CA ASN A 9 6.50 11.19 -16.74
C ASN A 9 8.00 11.30 -16.41
N VAL A 10 8.78 11.80 -17.37
CA VAL A 10 10.26 11.87 -17.33
C VAL A 10 10.78 12.86 -16.28
N ASN A 11 9.91 13.64 -15.63
CA ASN A 11 10.34 14.73 -14.74
C ASN A 11 9.98 14.52 -13.27
N ARG A 12 10.23 13.33 -12.70
CA ARG A 12 10.19 13.17 -11.25
C ARG A 12 11.49 13.70 -10.64
N ALA A 13 11.46 14.93 -10.13
CA ALA A 13 12.61 15.59 -9.51
C ALA A 13 13.26 14.73 -8.42
N ARG A 14 14.58 14.82 -8.29
CA ARG A 14 15.35 14.19 -7.21
C ARG A 14 15.27 15.03 -5.94
N CYS A 15 15.49 14.39 -4.80
CA CYS A 15 15.59 15.09 -3.52
C CYS A 15 16.72 16.14 -3.55
N ARG A 16 16.44 17.35 -3.05
CA ARG A 16 17.38 18.47 -2.96
C ARG A 16 18.51 18.26 -1.95
N MET A 17 18.34 17.33 -1.00
CA MET A 17 19.40 17.01 -0.04
C MET A 17 20.63 16.44 -0.77
N PRO A 18 21.84 16.91 -0.43
CA PRO A 18 23.08 16.35 -0.97
C PRO A 18 23.13 14.85 -0.66
N GLU A 19 23.67 14.07 -1.59
CA GLU A 19 23.80 12.61 -1.49
C GLU A 19 22.48 11.82 -1.40
N CYS A 20 21.34 12.44 -1.69
CA CYS A 20 20.05 11.74 -1.70
C CYS A 20 19.61 11.34 -3.11
N GLY A 21 19.83 10.08 -3.49
CA GLY A 21 19.34 9.50 -4.75
C GLY A 21 17.82 9.29 -4.83
N LYS A 22 17.07 9.55 -3.75
CA LYS A 22 15.63 9.28 -3.69
C LYS A 22 14.84 10.34 -4.47
N PHE A 23 13.73 9.92 -5.06
CA PHE A 23 12.82 10.85 -5.71
C PHE A 23 12.17 11.81 -4.72
N ALA A 24 12.07 13.08 -5.10
CA ALA A 24 11.28 14.06 -4.39
C ALA A 24 9.79 13.66 -4.46
N GLN A 25 9.10 13.89 -3.36
CA GLN A 25 7.64 13.86 -3.30
C GLN A 25 7.12 15.28 -3.40
N THR A 26 7.33 16.08 -2.35
CA THR A 26 6.85 17.46 -2.26
C THR A 26 7.99 18.36 -1.78
N ARG A 27 7.96 19.65 -2.11
CA ARG A 27 9.00 20.64 -1.71
C ARG A 27 10.42 20.28 -2.19
N GLY A 28 10.54 19.46 -3.22
CA GLY A 28 11.82 18.97 -3.71
C GLY A 28 12.53 18.01 -2.75
N LEU A 29 11.84 17.44 -1.76
CA LEU A 29 12.44 16.54 -0.75
C LEU A 29 11.82 15.15 -0.84
N CYS A 30 12.58 14.11 -0.47
CA CYS A 30 12.07 12.75 -0.40
C CYS A 30 11.29 12.52 0.91
N LYS A 31 10.63 11.36 1.04
CA LYS A 31 9.89 10.98 2.25
C LYS A 31 10.70 11.12 3.55
N ALA A 32 11.99 10.75 3.51
CA ALA A 32 12.88 10.80 4.68
C ALA A 32 13.30 12.23 5.01
N HIS A 33 13.50 13.07 3.98
CA HIS A 33 13.96 14.45 4.13
C HIS A 33 12.82 15.47 4.24
N GLY A 34 11.60 15.05 4.62
CA GLY A 34 10.48 15.97 4.84
C GLY A 34 9.61 16.27 3.61
N GLY A 35 9.73 15.47 2.56
CA GLY A 35 8.89 15.53 1.35
C GLY A 35 7.45 15.07 1.54
N GLY A 36 6.94 15.03 2.77
CA GLY A 36 5.56 14.63 3.08
C GLY A 36 5.00 15.48 4.20
N SER A 37 3.68 15.59 4.28
CA SER A 37 3.00 16.31 5.35
C SER A 37 3.23 15.60 6.68
N ARG A 38 3.50 16.38 7.74
CA ARG A 38 3.58 15.86 9.11
C ARG A 38 2.19 15.76 9.70
N CYS A 39 2.05 14.93 10.73
CA CYS A 39 0.85 14.90 11.54
C CYS A 39 0.56 16.31 12.10
N ARG A 40 -0.72 16.71 12.10
CA ARG A 40 -1.19 18.00 12.61
C ARG A 40 -1.04 18.12 14.13
N ASP A 41 -0.95 16.99 14.80
CA ASP A 41 -0.66 16.92 16.22
C ASP A 41 0.73 17.53 16.54
N PRO A 42 0.80 18.52 17.45
CA PRO A 42 1.98 19.35 17.66
C PRO A 42 3.19 18.57 18.21
N GLN A 43 2.95 17.45 18.89
CA GLN A 43 4.00 16.59 19.44
C GLN A 43 4.29 15.36 18.55
N CYS A 44 3.71 15.31 17.35
CA CYS A 44 3.83 14.17 16.46
C CYS A 44 4.67 14.47 15.22
N HIS A 45 5.90 13.96 15.19
CA HIS A 45 6.77 14.05 14.02
C HIS A 45 6.53 12.93 12.99
N LYS A 46 5.49 12.10 13.18
CA LYS A 46 5.13 11.05 12.22
C LYS A 46 4.56 11.67 10.96
N LEU A 47 4.76 11.01 9.82
CA LEU A 47 4.15 11.43 8.57
C LEU A 47 2.64 11.25 8.62
N ALA A 48 1.93 12.25 8.13
CA ALA A 48 0.51 12.17 7.88
C ALA A 48 0.25 11.16 6.76
N GLN A 49 -0.73 10.27 6.99
CA GLN A 49 -1.17 9.33 5.97
C GLN A 49 -2.34 9.91 5.18
N SER A 50 -3.34 10.45 5.88
CA SER A 50 -4.47 11.17 5.28
C SER A 50 -5.01 12.22 6.25
N ARG A 51 -5.75 13.22 5.75
CA ARG A 51 -6.37 14.29 6.55
C ARG A 51 -5.39 15.06 7.45
N GLY A 52 -4.10 15.07 7.10
CA GLY A 52 -3.06 15.69 7.91
C GLY A 52 -2.75 14.95 9.22
N LEU A 53 -3.21 13.71 9.40
CA LEU A 53 -2.99 12.93 10.64
C LEU A 53 -2.17 11.68 10.36
N CYS A 54 -1.39 11.23 11.34
CA CYS A 54 -0.69 9.95 11.27
C CYS A 54 -1.64 8.78 11.56
N ILE A 55 -1.18 7.55 11.33
CA ILE A 55 -1.99 6.34 11.54
C ILE A 55 -2.57 6.23 12.98
N ALA A 56 -1.79 6.63 13.98
CA ALA A 56 -2.20 6.61 15.38
C ALA A 56 -3.27 7.68 15.66
N HIS A 57 -3.10 8.87 15.10
CA HIS A 57 -3.98 10.02 15.30
C HIS A 57 -5.14 10.08 14.31
N GLY A 58 -5.50 8.97 13.64
CA GLY A 58 -6.71 8.92 12.78
C GLY A 58 -6.49 9.19 11.29
N GLY A 59 -5.24 9.22 10.84
CA GLY A 59 -4.88 9.31 9.42
C GLY A 59 -5.12 8.03 8.63
N GLY A 60 -5.39 6.91 9.29
CA GLY A 60 -5.77 5.65 8.64
C GLY A 60 -7.29 5.50 8.54
N ARG A 61 -7.76 4.89 7.45
CA ARG A 61 -9.17 4.49 7.33
C ARG A 61 -9.48 3.44 8.40
N ARG A 62 -10.53 3.64 9.19
CA ARG A 62 -11.02 2.65 10.16
C ARG A 62 -11.94 1.66 9.49
N CYS A 63 -12.03 0.47 10.07
CA CYS A 63 -13.00 -0.53 9.66
C CYS A 63 -14.41 0.04 9.80
N ALA A 64 -15.21 -0.06 8.75
CA ALA A 64 -16.61 0.39 8.73
C ALA A 64 -17.56 -0.54 9.50
N PHE A 65 -17.02 -1.59 10.13
CA PHE A 65 -17.79 -2.51 10.95
C PHE A 65 -18.02 -1.88 12.33
N ASP A 66 -19.24 -1.98 12.83
CA ASP A 66 -19.64 -1.37 14.09
C ASP A 66 -18.77 -1.86 15.27
N GLY A 67 -18.31 -0.94 16.10
CA GLY A 67 -17.40 -1.24 17.21
C GLY A 67 -15.97 -1.67 16.83
N CYS A 68 -15.58 -1.64 15.54
CA CYS A 68 -14.25 -2.08 15.12
C CYS A 68 -13.22 -0.94 15.04
N SER A 69 -12.30 -0.88 16.02
CA SER A 69 -11.19 0.10 16.03
C SER A 69 -10.02 -0.27 15.11
N LYS A 70 -10.08 -1.42 14.43
CA LYS A 70 -9.02 -1.89 13.52
C LYS A 70 -8.96 -1.03 12.26
N LEU A 71 -7.79 -1.00 11.63
CA LEU A 71 -7.64 -0.30 10.36
C LEU A 71 -8.22 -1.09 9.20
N ALA A 72 -8.87 -0.35 8.29
CA ALA A 72 -9.34 -0.88 7.04
C ALA A 72 -8.17 -1.14 6.09
N GLN A 73 -8.09 -2.36 5.57
CA GLN A 73 -7.11 -2.74 4.55
C GLN A 73 -7.66 -2.50 3.15
N SER A 74 -8.89 -2.94 2.89
CA SER A 74 -9.56 -2.81 1.60
C SER A 74 -11.05 -2.73 1.79
N LYS A 75 -11.77 -2.17 0.81
CA LYS A 75 -13.24 -2.06 0.81
C LYS A 75 -13.84 -1.38 2.05
N GLY A 76 -13.03 -0.65 2.83
CA GLY A 76 -13.46 -0.05 4.09
C GLY A 76 -13.47 -0.99 5.30
N PHE A 77 -13.00 -2.23 5.17
CA PHE A 77 -13.00 -3.21 6.26
C PHE A 77 -11.59 -3.66 6.66
N CYS A 78 -11.44 -4.13 7.90
CA CYS A 78 -10.20 -4.76 8.37
C CYS A 78 -10.07 -6.18 7.84
N ILE A 79 -8.91 -6.83 8.05
CA ILE A 79 -8.68 -8.21 7.58
C ILE A 79 -9.75 -9.20 8.06
N SER A 80 -10.17 -9.08 9.32
CA SER A 80 -11.19 -9.95 9.94
C SER A 80 -12.61 -9.69 9.42
N HIS A 81 -12.90 -8.46 8.96
CA HIS A 81 -14.23 -8.05 8.50
C HIS A 81 -14.33 -7.97 6.97
N GLY A 82 -13.48 -8.71 6.23
CA GLY A 82 -13.57 -8.81 4.77
C GLY A 82 -12.71 -7.81 3.98
N GLY A 83 -11.80 -7.09 4.64
CA GLY A 83 -10.80 -6.24 4.00
C GLY A 83 -9.56 -6.98 3.49
N GLY A 84 -9.38 -8.23 3.88
CA GLY A 84 -8.32 -9.10 3.35
C GLY A 84 -8.71 -9.70 2.01
N ARG A 85 -7.76 -9.79 1.07
CA ARG A 85 -7.93 -10.61 -0.13
C ARG A 85 -7.84 -12.08 0.26
N ARG A 86 -8.67 -12.92 -0.33
CA ARG A 86 -8.64 -14.38 -0.13
C ARG A 86 -7.65 -15.02 -1.11
N CYS A 87 -7.11 -16.17 -0.73
CA CYS A 87 -6.27 -16.95 -1.62
C CYS A 87 -7.08 -17.37 -2.86
N HIS A 88 -6.48 -17.28 -4.05
CA HIS A 88 -7.12 -17.66 -5.31
C HIS A 88 -7.36 -19.17 -5.43
N VAL A 89 -6.62 -19.99 -4.68
CA VAL A 89 -6.80 -21.45 -4.65
C VAL A 89 -8.17 -21.79 -4.07
N ALA A 90 -8.94 -22.58 -4.83
CA ALA A 90 -10.21 -23.15 -4.40
C ALA A 90 -10.05 -23.90 -3.06
N ASP A 91 -11.07 -23.84 -2.20
CA ASP A 91 -11.06 -24.44 -0.86
C ASP A 91 -10.03 -23.84 0.13
N CYS A 92 -9.38 -22.72 -0.21
CA CYS A 92 -8.44 -22.07 0.70
C CYS A 92 -9.07 -20.91 1.48
N ASP A 93 -9.33 -21.11 2.78
CA ASP A 93 -9.79 -20.05 3.67
C ASP A 93 -8.66 -19.05 4.05
N LYS A 94 -7.42 -19.29 3.63
CA LYS A 94 -6.30 -18.43 4.03
C LYS A 94 -6.34 -17.10 3.26
N PHE A 95 -5.95 -16.03 3.94
CA PHE A 95 -5.78 -14.73 3.29
C PHE A 95 -4.59 -14.74 2.33
N ALA A 96 -4.76 -14.08 1.19
CA ALA A 96 -3.69 -13.83 0.24
C ALA A 96 -2.67 -12.85 0.83
N GLN A 97 -1.41 -13.27 0.84
CA GLN A 97 -0.29 -12.46 1.30
C GLN A 97 0.63 -12.06 0.15
N VAL A 98 0.76 -12.91 -0.89
CA VAL A 98 1.66 -12.68 -2.02
C VAL A 98 0.94 -13.05 -3.32
N ARG A 99 0.85 -12.10 -4.27
CA ARG A 99 0.30 -12.31 -5.62
C ARG A 99 -1.04 -13.08 -5.66
N GLY A 100 -1.98 -12.74 -4.76
CA GLY A 100 -3.29 -13.39 -4.70
C GLY A 100 -3.31 -14.75 -3.99
N HIS A 101 -2.21 -15.18 -3.37
CA HIS A 101 -2.10 -16.48 -2.71
C HIS A 101 -1.62 -16.37 -1.27
N CYS A 102 -2.04 -17.31 -0.41
CA CYS A 102 -1.57 -17.39 0.98
C CYS A 102 -0.10 -17.84 1.05
N LYS A 103 0.58 -17.65 2.19
CA LYS A 103 2.00 -18.04 2.38
C LYS A 103 2.32 -19.46 1.88
N SER A 104 1.45 -20.42 2.18
CA SER A 104 1.61 -21.82 1.75
C SER A 104 1.53 -21.97 0.23
N HIS A 105 0.50 -21.39 -0.40
CA HIS A 105 0.28 -21.51 -1.84
C HIS A 105 1.21 -20.60 -2.67
N SER A 106 1.70 -19.50 -2.10
CA SER A 106 2.67 -18.63 -2.78
C SER A 106 4.02 -19.31 -3.01
N LYS A 107 4.36 -20.35 -2.23
CA LYS A 107 5.57 -21.16 -2.45
C LYS A 107 5.43 -22.11 -3.64
N LEU A 108 4.20 -22.54 -3.97
CA LEU A 108 3.90 -23.46 -5.06
C LEU A 108 3.87 -22.78 -6.44
N LEU A 109 3.64 -21.46 -6.48
CA LEU A 109 3.67 -20.66 -7.71
C LEU A 109 5.07 -20.43 -8.29
N GLY A 110 6.13 -20.86 -7.60
CA GLY A 110 7.47 -20.89 -8.19
C GLY A 110 7.59 -21.92 -9.31
N ASN A 111 6.77 -23.00 -9.28
CA ASN A 111 6.98 -24.19 -10.11
C ASN A 111 5.72 -24.72 -10.80
N ALA A 112 4.60 -24.00 -10.82
CA ALA A 112 3.36 -24.48 -11.45
C ALA A 112 2.88 -23.51 -12.53
N ALA A 113 3.06 -23.93 -13.78
CA ALA A 113 2.34 -23.42 -14.93
C ALA A 113 0.83 -23.46 -14.65
N TRP A 114 0.21 -22.33 -14.93
CA TRP A 114 -1.24 -22.14 -14.97
C TRP A 114 -1.85 -23.18 -15.93
N PRO A 115 -2.90 -23.95 -15.57
CA PRO A 115 -3.69 -24.60 -16.60
C PRO A 115 -4.53 -23.50 -17.28
N PRO A 116 -4.52 -23.36 -18.62
CA PRO A 116 -5.50 -22.50 -19.27
C PRO A 116 -6.90 -23.00 -18.90
N SER A 117 -7.75 -22.08 -18.47
CA SER A 117 -9.18 -22.34 -18.36
C SER A 117 -9.69 -22.85 -19.71
N ALA A 118 -10.39 -23.99 -19.67
CA ALA A 118 -11.19 -24.49 -20.78
C ALA A 118 -12.34 -23.53 -21.10
#